data_AF-H1VBL4-F1
#
_entry.id   AF-H1VBL4-F1
#
_cell.length_a   1.000
_cell.length_b   1.000
_cell.length_c   1.000
_cell.angle_alpha   90.00
_cell.angle_beta   90.00
_cell.angle_gamma   90.00
#
_symmetry.space_group_name_H-M   'P 1'
#
loop_
_entity.id
_entity.type
_entity.pdbx_description
1 polymer ?
#
loop_
_entity_poly.entity_id
_entity_poly.type
_entity_poly.pdbx_seq_one_letter_code
_entity_poly.pdbx_strand_id
1 'polypeptide(L)'
;MAHEFLVRTFHALIDRADLYGALRGHEVFYDTVASEIAAEGEFNGPLLKVLEETYVPARRRFHRVESNTENDLVTVVDAWIHIKDAFANLPALRTISLSARINEVDELTSQLESATLVSSKPAVWPPVHFNHSEVAVLSSKSLRSLLYGKTPETPGELPALPTKSSVPTETRGFLCSLALTHYKADKSSWRLLLTPVAQMRNHERCLWAKAAGGESQTCFSLNVFLTEDMEAPRSGKSISIALATPWFGRTWGSIHPVTDATGAQFTARQVWSSACPRLGFAIALHKHDNGVELIIFDPIARYTHIKEDPVVKANLSSIFAFRQSIRDNTDEVLRAVRARLTRVWYGGKMGMDVGGSDGVQIASEWVRQLVVGASDEGQDPLNVSDNVWTQWGFEKVQV
;
A
#
# COMPACT_ATOMS: atom_id res chain seq x y z
N MET A 1 -13.42 16.16 18.61
CA MET A 1 -12.20 15.54 18.05
C MET A 1 -11.89 14.18 18.67
N ALA A 2 -11.48 14.05 19.93
CA ALA A 2 -11.13 12.72 20.50
C ALA A 2 -12.30 11.73 20.58
N HIS A 3 -13.50 12.20 20.99
CA HIS A 3 -14.70 11.36 21.06
C HIS A 3 -15.13 10.80 19.70
N GLU A 4 -15.23 11.68 18.69
CA GLU A 4 -15.60 11.33 17.32
C GLU A 4 -14.60 10.36 16.66
N PHE A 5 -13.30 10.52 16.95
CA PHE A 5 -12.27 9.58 16.51
C PHE A 5 -12.47 8.17 17.10
N LEU A 6 -12.81 8.09 18.40
CA LEU A 6 -13.08 6.82 19.07
C LEU A 6 -14.34 6.15 18.51
N VAL A 7 -15.42 6.91 18.30
CA VAL A 7 -16.66 6.39 17.68
C VAL A 7 -16.36 5.81 16.29
N ARG A 8 -15.63 6.56 15.45
CA ARG A 8 -15.21 6.09 14.12
C ARG A 8 -14.33 4.84 14.18
N THR A 9 -13.44 4.77 15.16
CA THR A 9 -12.55 3.62 15.38
C THR A 9 -13.34 2.35 15.67
N PHE A 10 -14.32 2.41 16.58
CA PHE A 10 -15.15 1.26 16.91
C PHE A 10 -16.11 0.89 15.78
N HIS A 11 -16.64 1.84 15.01
CA HIS A 11 -17.36 1.54 13.78
C HIS A 11 -16.50 0.77 12.77
N ALA A 12 -15.25 1.17 12.56
CA ALA A 12 -14.35 0.47 11.66
C ALA A 12 -14.02 -0.96 12.13
N LEU A 13 -13.96 -1.20 13.45
CA LEU A 13 -13.85 -2.56 14.01
C LEU A 13 -15.11 -3.39 13.69
N ILE A 14 -16.31 -2.83 13.91
CA ILE A 14 -17.61 -3.48 13.64
C ILE A 14 -17.78 -3.80 12.16
N ASP A 15 -17.48 -2.86 11.26
CA ASP A 15 -17.56 -3.01 9.81
C ASP A 15 -16.66 -4.13 9.26
N ARG A 16 -15.76 -4.64 10.11
CA ARG A 16 -14.78 -5.70 9.83
C ARG A 16 -14.99 -6.93 10.73
N ALA A 17 -16.20 -7.11 11.27
CA ALA A 17 -16.53 -8.28 12.07
C ALA A 17 -16.26 -9.62 11.35
N ASP A 18 -16.44 -9.66 10.03
CA ASP A 18 -16.11 -10.79 9.16
C ASP A 18 -14.62 -11.13 9.23
N LEU A 19 -13.77 -10.12 9.07
CA LEU A 19 -12.32 -10.23 9.13
C LEU A 19 -11.85 -10.59 10.54
N TYR A 20 -12.46 -10.01 11.57
CA TYR A 20 -12.21 -10.37 12.96
C TYR A 20 -12.57 -11.84 13.22
N GLY A 21 -13.68 -12.31 12.67
CA GLY A 21 -14.06 -13.72 12.72
C GLY A 21 -13.01 -14.62 12.06
N ALA A 22 -12.56 -14.25 10.86
CA ALA A 22 -11.57 -15.01 10.09
C ALA A 22 -10.16 -15.01 10.73
N LEU A 23 -9.83 -13.97 11.50
CA LEU A 23 -8.49 -13.78 12.10
C LEU A 23 -8.45 -13.97 13.61
N ARG A 24 -9.58 -14.07 14.30
CA ARG A 24 -9.71 -14.18 15.76
C ARG A 24 -8.87 -13.16 16.54
N GLY A 25 -8.84 -11.92 16.08
CA GLY A 25 -8.03 -10.86 16.72
C GLY A 25 -6.51 -11.02 16.53
N HIS A 26 -6.07 -11.69 15.47
CA HIS A 26 -4.67 -11.65 15.04
C HIS A 26 -4.23 -10.21 14.75
N GLU A 27 -2.93 -9.91 14.86
CA GLU A 27 -2.38 -8.54 14.67
C GLU A 27 -2.77 -7.92 13.32
N VAL A 28 -2.76 -8.74 12.27
CA VAL A 28 -3.24 -8.41 10.92
C VAL A 28 -4.62 -7.74 10.91
N PHE A 29 -5.55 -8.19 11.75
CA PHE A 29 -6.89 -7.58 11.84
C PHE A 29 -6.77 -6.11 12.25
N TYR A 30 -6.00 -5.85 13.31
CA TYR A 30 -5.82 -4.51 13.83
C TYR A 30 -5.05 -3.62 12.86
N ASP A 31 -4.03 -4.14 12.18
CA ASP A 31 -3.31 -3.40 11.14
C ASP A 31 -4.23 -3.05 9.96
N THR A 32 -5.12 -3.97 9.56
CA THR A 32 -6.12 -3.73 8.51
C THR A 32 -7.06 -2.60 8.89
N VAL A 33 -7.67 -2.69 10.08
CA VAL A 33 -8.63 -1.68 10.56
C VAL A 33 -7.93 -0.33 10.77
N ALA A 34 -6.73 -0.32 11.34
CA ALA A 34 -5.96 0.91 11.55
C ALA A 34 -5.60 1.60 10.22
N SER A 35 -5.27 0.83 9.17
CA SER A 35 -4.98 1.37 7.84
C SER A 35 -6.18 2.09 7.20
N GLU A 36 -7.41 1.72 7.57
CA GLU A 36 -8.65 2.29 7.03
C GLU A 36 -9.16 3.51 7.84
N ILE A 37 -8.81 3.61 9.13
CA ILE A 37 -9.36 4.64 10.04
C ILE A 37 -8.90 6.07 9.72
N ALA A 38 -8.04 6.29 8.71
CA ALA A 38 -7.78 7.64 8.21
C ALA A 38 -7.29 8.63 9.29
N ALA A 39 -6.58 8.15 10.30
CA ALA A 39 -6.20 8.94 11.47
C ALA A 39 -5.10 9.95 11.15
N GLU A 40 -5.14 11.12 11.78
CA GLU A 40 -4.01 12.06 11.81
C GLU A 40 -2.91 11.47 12.72
N GLY A 41 -1.69 11.25 12.20
CA GLY A 41 -0.52 10.82 13.00
C GLY A 41 -0.15 9.32 12.91
N GLU A 42 0.53 8.83 13.95
CA GLU A 42 1.15 7.49 14.07
C GLU A 42 0.17 6.36 14.45
N PHE A 43 -1.12 6.51 14.18
CA PHE A 43 -2.11 5.49 14.54
C PHE A 43 -1.87 4.20 13.74
N ASN A 44 -1.66 3.08 14.43
CA ASN A 44 -1.31 1.78 13.86
C ASN A 44 -2.08 0.65 14.56
N GLY A 45 -1.96 -0.58 14.05
CA GLY A 45 -2.66 -1.74 14.62
C GLY A 45 -2.36 -1.99 16.10
N PRO A 46 -1.10 -1.92 16.56
CA PRO A 46 -0.77 -2.02 17.99
C PRO A 46 -1.51 -1.00 18.85
N LEU A 47 -1.57 0.27 18.45
CA LEU A 47 -2.32 1.30 19.18
C LEU A 47 -3.82 1.06 19.17
N LEU A 48 -4.37 0.58 18.05
CA LEU A 48 -5.78 0.18 17.95
C LEU A 48 -6.09 -0.98 18.91
N LYS A 49 -5.23 -1.98 18.98
CA LYS A 49 -5.36 -3.10 19.91
C LYS A 49 -5.32 -2.62 21.35
N VAL A 50 -4.39 -1.73 21.72
CA VAL A 50 -4.34 -1.14 23.06
C VAL A 50 -5.60 -0.35 23.39
N LEU A 51 -6.13 0.45 22.45
CA LEU A 51 -7.39 1.16 22.63
C LEU A 51 -8.54 0.19 22.92
N GLU A 52 -8.64 -0.85 22.11
CA GLU A 52 -9.68 -1.87 22.22
C GLU A 52 -9.57 -2.64 23.55
N GLU A 53 -8.37 -3.08 23.92
CA GLU A 53 -8.04 -3.71 25.21
C GLU A 53 -8.22 -2.79 26.42
N THR A 54 -8.28 -1.47 26.23
CA THR A 54 -8.56 -0.50 27.29
C THR A 54 -10.06 -0.25 27.44
N TYR A 55 -10.74 0.04 26.33
CA TYR A 55 -12.14 0.47 26.31
C TYR A 55 -13.11 -0.70 26.52
N VAL A 56 -12.83 -1.89 25.99
CA VAL A 56 -13.71 -3.06 26.16
C VAL A 56 -13.80 -3.47 27.64
N PRO A 57 -12.69 -3.66 28.38
CA PRO A 57 -12.78 -3.97 29.81
C PRO A 57 -13.35 -2.82 30.64
N ALA A 58 -13.03 -1.57 30.30
CA ALA A 58 -13.60 -0.39 30.97
C ALA A 58 -15.12 -0.36 30.83
N ARG A 59 -15.63 -0.63 29.61
CA ARG A 59 -17.07 -0.68 29.34
C ARG A 59 -17.76 -1.83 30.08
N ARG A 60 -17.15 -3.02 30.13
CA ARG A 60 -17.66 -4.18 30.90
C ARG A 60 -17.72 -3.91 32.40
N ARG A 61 -16.80 -3.12 32.94
CA ARG A 61 -16.81 -2.71 34.36
C ARG A 61 -17.84 -1.61 34.64
N PHE A 62 -18.13 -0.76 33.66
CA PHE A 62 -19.06 0.34 33.79
C PHE A 62 -20.52 -0.13 33.73
N HIS A 63 -21.18 -0.27 34.89
CA HIS A 63 -22.55 -0.77 35.02
C HIS A 63 -23.65 0.31 35.01
N ARG A 64 -23.34 1.55 34.60
CA ARG A 64 -24.34 2.62 34.60
C ARG A 64 -25.29 2.46 33.41
N VAL A 65 -26.44 1.85 33.71
CA VAL A 65 -27.70 2.02 32.97
C VAL A 65 -28.20 3.44 33.26
N GLU A 66 -28.85 4.08 32.29
CA GLU A 66 -29.54 5.39 32.35
C GLU A 66 -28.71 6.64 32.07
N SER A 67 -28.80 7.14 30.84
CA SER A 67 -29.54 8.38 30.57
C SER A 67 -29.86 8.47 29.07
N ASN A 68 -31.00 9.06 28.72
CA ASN A 68 -31.56 9.29 27.38
C ASN A 68 -30.71 10.20 26.45
N THR A 69 -29.41 9.99 26.43
CA THR A 69 -28.48 10.55 25.45
C THR A 69 -27.86 9.35 24.77
N GLU A 70 -28.24 9.12 23.51
CA GLU A 70 -27.53 8.23 22.58
C GLU A 70 -26.05 8.61 22.63
N ASN A 71 -25.27 7.93 23.46
CA ASN A 71 -23.84 8.11 23.52
C ASN A 71 -23.29 7.12 22.50
N ASP A 72 -23.15 7.59 21.25
CA ASP A 72 -22.75 6.77 20.10
C ASP A 72 -21.56 5.87 20.42
N LEU A 73 -20.60 6.35 21.24
CA LEU A 73 -19.43 5.57 21.66
C LEU A 73 -19.79 4.33 22.50
N VAL A 74 -20.74 4.45 23.42
CA VAL A 74 -21.18 3.34 24.26
C VAL A 74 -21.84 2.28 23.40
N THR A 75 -22.73 2.69 22.48
CA THR A 75 -23.44 1.81 21.56
C THR A 75 -22.47 1.02 20.66
N VAL A 76 -21.46 1.68 20.08
CA VAL A 76 -20.49 0.99 19.22
C VAL A 76 -19.54 0.08 20.01
N VAL A 77 -19.13 0.47 21.22
CA VAL A 77 -18.29 -0.40 22.05
C VAL A 77 -19.08 -1.64 22.48
N ASP A 78 -20.37 -1.50 22.82
CA ASP A 78 -21.25 -2.63 23.15
C ASP A 78 -21.47 -3.56 21.96
N ALA A 79 -21.70 -3.00 20.76
CA ALA A 79 -21.81 -3.78 19.53
C ALA A 79 -20.52 -4.57 19.25
N TRP A 80 -19.35 -3.94 19.44
CA TRP A 80 -18.07 -4.62 19.29
C TRP A 80 -17.86 -5.73 20.34
N ILE A 81 -18.22 -5.50 21.60
CA ILE A 81 -18.19 -6.52 22.65
C ILE A 81 -19.03 -7.74 22.27
N HIS A 82 -20.24 -7.52 21.76
CA HIS A 82 -21.11 -8.61 21.30
C HIS A 82 -20.47 -9.43 20.17
N ILE A 83 -19.84 -8.78 19.19
CA ILE A 83 -19.11 -9.45 18.11
C ILE A 83 -17.97 -10.30 18.67
N LYS A 84 -17.18 -9.76 19.61
CA LYS A 84 -16.09 -10.51 20.25
C LYS A 84 -16.59 -11.73 20.99
N ASP A 85 -17.65 -11.58 21.78
CA ASP A 85 -18.21 -12.67 22.57
C ASP A 85 -18.82 -13.76 21.69
N ALA A 86 -19.42 -13.39 20.56
CA ALA A 86 -19.90 -14.35 19.56
C ALA A 86 -18.77 -15.22 18.99
N PHE A 87 -17.58 -14.64 18.78
CA PHE A 87 -16.43 -15.35 18.22
C PHE A 87 -15.51 -16.00 19.27
N ALA A 88 -15.61 -15.63 20.55
CA ALA A 88 -14.78 -16.17 21.64
C ALA A 88 -15.04 -17.66 21.92
N ASN A 89 -16.25 -18.15 21.59
CA ASN A 89 -16.64 -19.54 21.83
C ASN A 89 -16.26 -20.50 20.69
N LEU A 90 -15.62 -20.00 19.64
CA LEU A 90 -15.24 -20.82 18.49
C LEU A 90 -13.84 -21.43 18.68
N PRO A 91 -13.60 -22.64 18.16
CA PRO A 91 -12.30 -23.30 18.27
C PRO A 91 -11.17 -22.46 17.64
N ALA A 92 -9.96 -22.60 18.19
CA ALA A 92 -8.78 -21.88 17.71
C ALA A 92 -8.49 -22.16 16.23
N LEU A 93 -8.19 -21.12 15.47
CA LEU A 93 -7.83 -21.23 14.05
C LEU A 93 -6.53 -22.04 13.90
N ARG A 94 -6.58 -23.14 13.15
CA ARG A 94 -5.39 -23.93 12.77
C ARG A 94 -4.63 -23.32 11.58
N THR A 95 -5.32 -22.53 10.76
CA THR A 95 -4.79 -21.83 9.58
C THR A 95 -5.60 -20.57 9.33
N ILE A 96 -4.93 -19.42 9.16
CA ILE A 96 -5.56 -18.19 8.68
C ILE A 96 -5.95 -18.42 7.22
N SER A 97 -7.25 -18.41 6.93
CA SER A 97 -7.77 -18.49 5.57
C SER A 97 -8.67 -17.27 5.37
N LEU A 98 -8.13 -16.24 4.73
CA LEU A 98 -8.88 -15.05 4.31
C LEU A 98 -9.66 -15.30 3.00
N SER A 99 -9.81 -16.58 2.64
CA SER A 99 -10.48 -17.10 1.44
C SER A 99 -12.01 -17.01 1.51
N ALA A 100 -12.61 -16.39 2.52
CA ALA A 100 -14.06 -16.32 2.61
C ALA A 100 -14.60 -15.10 1.85
N ARG A 101 -15.51 -15.36 0.91
CA ARG A 101 -16.26 -14.36 0.15
C ARG A 101 -17.09 -13.45 1.06
N ILE A 102 -17.46 -12.29 0.52
CA ILE A 102 -18.36 -11.29 1.14
C ILE A 102 -19.78 -11.85 1.42
N ASN A 103 -20.16 -13.00 0.85
CA ASN A 103 -21.53 -13.51 0.93
C ASN A 103 -21.69 -14.91 1.56
N GLU A 104 -20.68 -15.45 2.22
CA GLU A 104 -20.69 -16.87 2.65
C GLU A 104 -20.33 -17.05 4.13
N VAL A 105 -20.89 -16.21 5.02
CA VAL A 105 -20.88 -16.53 6.47
C VAL A 105 -21.68 -17.81 6.72
N ASP A 106 -22.73 -18.05 5.95
CA ASP A 106 -23.52 -19.28 6.03
C ASP A 106 -22.76 -20.50 5.48
N GLU A 107 -21.85 -20.32 4.52
CA GLU A 107 -21.04 -21.41 3.95
C GLU A 107 -19.76 -21.69 4.74
N LEU A 108 -19.20 -20.68 5.44
CA LEU A 108 -18.13 -20.90 6.42
C LEU A 108 -18.59 -21.79 7.57
N THR A 109 -19.86 -21.66 7.97
CA THR A 109 -20.46 -22.49 9.02
C THR A 109 -20.68 -23.92 8.52
N SER A 110 -21.13 -24.09 7.28
CA SER A 110 -21.32 -25.42 6.67
C SER A 110 -20.00 -26.12 6.30
N GLN A 111 -18.95 -25.38 5.90
CA GLN A 111 -17.61 -25.91 5.65
C GLN A 111 -16.91 -26.35 6.93
N LEU A 112 -17.19 -25.71 8.07
CA LEU A 112 -16.65 -26.15 9.36
C LEU A 112 -17.27 -27.47 9.83
N GLU A 113 -18.53 -27.74 9.47
CA GLU A 113 -19.22 -29.01 9.74
C GLU A 113 -18.85 -30.12 8.75
N SER A 114 -18.42 -29.77 7.53
CA SER A 114 -18.07 -30.72 6.46
C SER A 114 -16.56 -30.94 6.25
N ALA A 115 -15.69 -30.29 7.04
CA ALA A 115 -14.23 -30.45 7.00
C ALA A 115 -13.71 -31.79 7.57
N THR A 116 -14.45 -32.88 7.37
CA THR A 116 -13.92 -34.24 7.40
C THR A 116 -14.00 -34.78 5.98
N LEU A 117 -12.84 -34.93 5.32
CA LEU A 117 -12.63 -35.50 3.98
C LEU A 117 -12.87 -34.55 2.79
N VAL A 118 -11.83 -33.81 2.37
CA VAL A 118 -11.21 -33.94 1.02
C VAL A 118 -9.78 -33.38 1.09
N SER A 119 -8.82 -34.24 0.75
CA SER A 119 -7.40 -33.91 0.59
C SER A 119 -7.18 -33.16 -0.74
N SER A 120 -7.27 -31.84 -0.72
CA SER A 120 -6.56 -30.95 -1.62
C SER A 120 -6.08 -29.79 -0.78
N LYS A 121 -4.75 -29.66 -0.56
CA LYS A 121 -4.18 -28.58 0.26
C LYS A 121 -4.79 -27.24 -0.21
N PRO A 122 -5.67 -26.58 0.57
CA PRO A 122 -6.15 -25.27 0.19
C PRO A 122 -4.94 -24.34 0.16
N ALA A 123 -4.74 -23.62 -0.94
CA ALA A 123 -3.70 -22.61 -1.02
C ALA A 123 -3.94 -21.60 0.11
N VAL A 124 -2.99 -21.49 1.04
CA VAL A 124 -3.10 -20.58 2.19
C VAL A 124 -3.13 -19.15 1.64
N TRP A 125 -4.26 -18.47 1.82
CA TRP A 125 -4.50 -17.12 1.33
C TRP A 125 -4.69 -16.13 2.49
N PRO A 126 -3.96 -15.00 2.51
CA PRO A 126 -2.86 -14.65 1.60
C PRO A 126 -1.60 -15.48 1.90
N PRO A 127 -0.63 -15.49 0.96
CA PRO A 127 0.58 -16.29 1.10
C PRO A 127 1.39 -15.93 2.36
N VAL A 128 1.97 -16.95 3.00
CA VAL A 128 2.70 -16.87 4.30
C VAL A 128 3.92 -15.93 4.27
N HIS A 129 4.41 -15.56 3.08
CA HIS A 129 5.60 -14.73 2.91
C HIS A 129 5.35 -13.22 3.01
N PHE A 130 4.09 -12.78 3.01
CA PHE A 130 3.74 -11.39 3.27
C PHE A 130 3.72 -11.10 4.77
N ASN A 131 4.28 -9.97 5.18
CA ASN A 131 4.24 -9.56 6.58
C ASN A 131 2.83 -9.09 6.98
N HIS A 132 2.60 -8.86 8.28
CA HIS A 132 1.27 -8.50 8.78
C HIS A 132 0.69 -7.23 8.12
N SER A 133 1.52 -6.21 7.90
CA SER A 133 1.13 -4.96 7.22
C SER A 133 0.75 -5.18 5.75
N GLU A 134 1.47 -6.04 5.04
CA GLU A 134 1.18 -6.39 3.65
C GLU A 134 -0.10 -7.22 3.53
N VAL A 135 -0.27 -8.20 4.42
CA VAL A 135 -1.50 -8.98 4.54
C VAL A 135 -2.69 -8.06 4.81
N ALA A 136 -2.53 -7.04 5.66
CA ALA A 136 -3.56 -6.05 5.92
C ALA A 136 -3.97 -5.26 4.66
N VAL A 137 -2.99 -4.85 3.86
CA VAL A 137 -3.24 -4.20 2.56
C VAL A 137 -3.98 -5.13 1.60
N LEU A 138 -3.53 -6.39 1.48
CA LEU A 138 -4.14 -7.41 0.63
C LEU A 138 -5.59 -7.75 1.04
N SER A 139 -5.90 -7.59 2.33
CA SER A 139 -7.21 -7.91 2.93
C SER A 139 -8.20 -6.75 2.92
N SER A 140 -7.76 -5.56 2.51
CA SER A 140 -8.58 -4.34 2.47
C SER A 140 -9.83 -4.54 1.59
N LYS A 141 -10.96 -3.99 2.04
CA LYS A 141 -12.26 -4.20 1.35
C LYS A 141 -12.26 -3.69 -0.07
N SER A 142 -11.56 -2.58 -0.33
CA SER A 142 -11.48 -1.97 -1.65
C SER A 142 -10.70 -2.82 -2.67
N LEU A 143 -9.82 -3.72 -2.21
CA LEU A 143 -9.00 -4.58 -3.06
C LEU A 143 -9.44 -6.05 -3.05
N ARG A 144 -10.22 -6.47 -2.06
CA ARG A 144 -10.57 -7.87 -1.84
C ARG A 144 -11.14 -8.56 -3.09
N SER A 145 -12.09 -7.93 -3.79
CA SER A 145 -12.69 -8.51 -5.01
C SER A 145 -11.70 -8.64 -6.16
N LEU A 146 -10.69 -7.77 -6.23
CA LEU A 146 -9.67 -7.78 -7.27
C LEU A 146 -8.59 -8.82 -7.01
N LEU A 147 -8.19 -8.98 -5.75
CA LEU A 147 -7.03 -9.76 -5.36
C LEU A 147 -7.35 -11.21 -5.00
N TYR A 148 -8.60 -11.50 -4.67
CA TYR A 148 -9.03 -12.79 -4.18
C TYR A 148 -8.59 -13.94 -5.09
N GLY A 149 -7.90 -14.93 -4.50
CA GLY A 149 -7.48 -16.16 -5.17
C GLY A 149 -6.34 -15.98 -6.19
N LYS A 150 -5.75 -14.79 -6.31
CA LYS A 150 -4.61 -14.55 -7.21
C LYS A 150 -3.33 -15.15 -6.65
N THR A 151 -2.78 -16.18 -7.27
CA THR A 151 -1.48 -16.75 -6.87
C THR A 151 -0.57 -16.86 -8.08
N PRO A 152 0.71 -17.21 -7.92
CA PRO A 152 1.55 -17.54 -9.07
C PRO A 152 0.98 -18.68 -9.93
N GLU A 153 0.23 -19.60 -9.31
CA GLU A 153 -0.44 -20.72 -10.00
C GLU A 153 -1.78 -20.31 -10.62
N THR A 154 -2.46 -19.32 -10.04
CA THR A 154 -3.76 -18.77 -10.48
C THR A 154 -3.68 -17.26 -10.66
N PRO A 155 -2.87 -16.76 -11.61
CA PRO A 155 -2.54 -15.33 -11.67
C PRO A 155 -3.74 -14.44 -12.07
N GLY A 156 -4.65 -14.98 -12.89
CA GLY A 156 -5.73 -14.22 -13.51
C GLY A 156 -5.21 -13.07 -14.39
N GLU A 157 -6.10 -12.16 -14.77
CA GLU A 157 -5.71 -10.96 -15.53
C GLU A 157 -5.12 -9.89 -14.62
N LEU A 158 -4.02 -9.26 -15.04
CA LEU A 158 -3.47 -8.10 -14.35
C LEU A 158 -4.35 -6.86 -14.64
N PRO A 159 -4.58 -5.99 -13.65
CA PRO A 159 -5.22 -4.69 -13.89
C PRO A 159 -4.45 -3.88 -14.94
N ALA A 160 -5.16 -2.97 -15.62
CA ALA A 160 -4.53 -2.02 -16.52
C ALA A 160 -3.45 -1.19 -15.79
N LEU A 161 -2.42 -0.77 -16.53
CA LEU A 161 -1.35 0.07 -15.99
C LEU A 161 -1.94 1.37 -15.42
N PRO A 162 -1.60 1.73 -14.17
CA PRO A 162 -2.03 2.99 -13.57
C PRO A 162 -1.57 4.18 -14.41
N THR A 163 -2.43 5.20 -14.51
CA THR A 163 -2.17 6.44 -15.24
C THR A 163 -1.98 7.62 -14.29
N LYS A 164 -1.61 8.78 -14.83
CA LYS A 164 -1.55 10.04 -14.08
C LYS A 164 -2.88 10.45 -13.44
N SER A 165 -4.00 9.91 -13.94
CA SER A 165 -5.35 10.15 -13.44
C SER A 165 -5.93 9.00 -12.63
N SER A 166 -5.28 7.83 -12.58
CA SER A 166 -5.71 6.72 -11.73
C SER A 166 -5.75 7.14 -10.26
N VAL A 167 -6.72 6.62 -9.52
CA VAL A 167 -6.77 6.84 -8.07
C VAL A 167 -5.70 5.99 -7.38
N PRO A 168 -5.18 6.44 -6.22
CA PRO A 168 -4.23 5.66 -5.41
C PRO A 168 -4.62 4.20 -5.16
N THR A 169 -5.89 3.93 -4.84
CA THR A 169 -6.37 2.56 -4.64
C THR A 169 -6.24 1.68 -5.89
N GLU A 170 -6.47 2.20 -7.10
CA GLU A 170 -6.24 1.44 -8.35
C GLU A 170 -4.75 1.10 -8.53
N THR A 171 -3.87 2.06 -8.19
CA THR A 171 -2.42 1.86 -8.25
C THR A 171 -1.98 0.77 -7.28
N ARG A 172 -2.51 0.79 -6.05
CA ARG A 172 -2.29 -0.23 -5.04
C ARG A 172 -2.80 -1.60 -5.49
N GLY A 173 -3.97 -1.67 -6.12
CA GLY A 173 -4.53 -2.89 -6.69
C GLY A 173 -3.65 -3.50 -7.78
N PHE A 174 -3.06 -2.67 -8.64
CA PHE A 174 -2.06 -3.10 -9.62
C PHE A 174 -0.80 -3.69 -8.94
N LEU A 175 -0.21 -2.99 -7.98
CA LEU A 175 0.99 -3.45 -7.26
C LEU A 175 0.74 -4.76 -6.50
N CYS A 176 -0.40 -4.87 -5.82
CA CYS A 176 -0.81 -6.09 -5.13
C CYS A 176 -1.02 -7.26 -6.10
N SER A 177 -1.72 -7.03 -7.21
CA SER A 177 -1.94 -8.06 -8.23
C SER A 177 -0.60 -8.51 -8.84
N LEU A 178 0.33 -7.59 -9.05
CA LEU A 178 1.66 -7.87 -9.58
C LEU A 178 2.46 -8.73 -8.60
N ALA A 179 2.46 -8.36 -7.31
CA ALA A 179 3.14 -9.12 -6.27
C ALA A 179 2.58 -10.55 -6.16
N LEU A 180 1.27 -10.69 -6.05
CA LEU A 180 0.59 -11.98 -5.89
C LEU A 180 0.78 -12.92 -7.08
N THR A 181 0.87 -12.37 -8.29
CA THR A 181 1.01 -13.13 -9.54
C THR A 181 2.44 -13.64 -9.76
N HIS A 182 3.46 -12.93 -9.26
CA HIS A 182 4.85 -13.24 -9.60
C HIS A 182 5.72 -13.67 -8.42
N TYR A 183 5.31 -13.35 -7.18
CA TYR A 183 6.13 -13.63 -6.02
C TYR A 183 6.13 -15.11 -5.66
N LYS A 184 7.32 -15.71 -5.63
CA LYS A 184 7.57 -17.08 -5.19
C LYS A 184 8.56 -17.02 -4.04
N ALA A 185 8.13 -17.41 -2.83
CA ALA A 185 8.90 -17.23 -1.58
C ALA A 185 10.38 -17.62 -1.69
N ASP A 186 10.65 -18.78 -2.28
CA ASP A 186 12.00 -19.35 -2.38
C ASP A 186 12.79 -18.91 -3.62
N LYS A 187 12.16 -18.24 -4.60
CA LYS A 187 12.78 -17.90 -5.89
C LYS A 187 12.90 -16.40 -6.15
N SER A 188 11.96 -15.60 -5.62
CA SER A 188 11.96 -14.16 -5.83
C SER A 188 13.07 -13.52 -5.01
N SER A 189 14.01 -12.88 -5.68
CA SER A 189 15.10 -12.09 -5.08
C SER A 189 14.66 -10.66 -4.71
N TRP A 190 13.41 -10.31 -5.02
CA TRP A 190 12.85 -8.97 -4.86
C TRP A 190 11.75 -8.94 -3.79
N ARG A 191 11.44 -7.73 -3.36
CA ARG A 191 10.23 -7.36 -2.65
C ARG A 191 9.64 -6.12 -3.32
N LEU A 192 8.31 -6.11 -3.47
CA LEU A 192 7.57 -4.99 -4.05
C LEU A 192 6.74 -4.35 -2.95
N LEU A 193 6.90 -3.04 -2.77
CA LEU A 193 6.04 -2.27 -1.91
C LEU A 193 4.63 -2.25 -2.48
N LEU A 194 3.67 -2.76 -1.70
CA LEU A 194 2.28 -2.90 -2.16
C LEU A 194 1.51 -1.58 -2.20
N THR A 195 2.07 -0.52 -1.61
CA THR A 195 1.46 0.82 -1.50
C THR A 195 2.27 1.84 -2.30
N PRO A 196 1.66 2.68 -3.16
CA PRO A 196 2.39 3.71 -3.89
C PRO A 196 2.96 4.78 -2.96
N VAL A 197 4.11 5.36 -3.33
CA VAL A 197 4.77 6.45 -2.58
C VAL A 197 4.43 7.78 -3.22
N ALA A 198 3.77 8.69 -2.51
CA ALA A 198 3.25 9.90 -3.16
C ALA A 198 3.54 11.21 -2.42
N GLN A 199 3.97 11.16 -1.16
CA GLN A 199 4.30 12.34 -0.39
C GLN A 199 5.76 12.34 0.05
N MET A 200 6.34 13.54 0.22
CA MET A 200 7.65 13.69 0.84
C MET A 200 7.54 13.47 2.34
N ARG A 201 6.47 14.01 2.95
CA ARG A 201 6.26 13.98 4.40
C ARG A 201 4.88 13.44 4.76
N ASN A 202 4.79 12.76 5.90
CA ASN A 202 3.53 12.18 6.38
C ASN A 202 2.44 13.24 6.66
N HIS A 203 2.82 14.46 7.06
CA HIS A 203 1.85 15.54 7.28
C HIS A 203 1.08 15.93 5.99
N GLU A 204 1.76 15.88 4.83
CA GLU A 204 1.14 16.19 3.54
C GLU A 204 0.02 15.18 3.24
N ARG A 205 0.20 13.91 3.62
CA ARG A 205 -0.82 12.86 3.47
C ARG A 205 -2.16 13.27 4.10
N CYS A 206 -2.12 13.83 5.30
CA CYS A 206 -3.30 14.26 6.05
C CYS A 206 -3.94 15.51 5.42
N LEU A 207 -3.14 16.49 4.99
CA LEU A 207 -3.65 17.69 4.32
C LEU A 207 -4.42 17.34 3.04
N TRP A 208 -3.91 16.37 2.29
CA TRP A 208 -4.55 15.90 1.05
C TRP A 208 -5.78 15.01 1.30
N ALA A 209 -5.95 14.42 2.50
CA ALA A 209 -7.01 13.45 2.75
C ALA A 209 -8.41 14.04 2.59
N LYS A 210 -8.64 15.27 3.09
CA LYS A 210 -9.95 15.94 2.92
C LYS A 210 -10.24 16.30 1.47
N ALA A 211 -9.26 16.87 0.76
CA ALA A 211 -9.41 17.29 -0.63
C ALA A 211 -9.62 16.09 -1.57
N ALA A 212 -9.03 14.95 -1.24
CA ALA A 212 -8.97 13.79 -2.12
C ALA A 212 -9.90 12.64 -1.69
N GLY A 213 -10.85 12.89 -0.79
CA GLY A 213 -11.82 11.90 -0.33
C GLY A 213 -11.20 10.70 0.40
N GLY A 214 -10.09 10.92 1.11
CA GLY A 214 -9.36 9.90 1.88
C GLY A 214 -8.31 9.11 1.08
N GLU A 215 -8.36 9.14 -0.25
CA GLU A 215 -7.48 8.34 -1.12
C GLU A 215 -5.98 8.64 -0.93
N SER A 216 -5.60 9.86 -0.52
CA SER A 216 -4.20 10.19 -0.24
C SER A 216 -3.60 9.35 0.90
N GLN A 217 -4.43 8.83 1.80
CA GLN A 217 -4.02 7.99 2.92
C GLN A 217 -3.69 6.57 2.50
N THR A 218 -4.09 6.19 1.29
CA THR A 218 -3.71 4.92 0.67
C THR A 218 -2.32 4.99 0.00
N CYS A 219 -1.60 6.11 0.15
CA CYS A 219 -0.21 6.25 -0.24
C CYS A 219 0.72 6.29 0.98
N PHE A 220 1.97 5.89 0.76
CA PHE A 220 3.06 6.10 1.71
C PHE A 220 3.79 7.40 1.43
N SER A 221 4.37 7.94 2.50
CA SER A 221 5.44 8.95 2.37
C SER A 221 6.77 8.26 2.10
N LEU A 222 7.72 9.01 1.55
CA LEU A 222 9.06 8.52 1.26
C LEU A 222 9.75 7.93 2.49
N ASN A 223 9.59 8.55 3.67
CA ASN A 223 10.21 8.06 4.91
C ASN A 223 9.62 6.73 5.38
N VAL A 224 8.30 6.56 5.23
CA VAL A 224 7.63 5.30 5.56
C VAL A 224 8.10 4.21 4.60
N PHE A 225 8.17 4.51 3.30
CA PHE A 225 8.73 3.59 2.32
C PHE A 225 10.13 3.14 2.71
N LEU A 226 11.07 4.05 2.94
CA LEU A 226 12.46 3.69 3.22
C LEU A 226 12.60 2.86 4.51
N THR A 227 11.73 3.11 5.50
CA THR A 227 11.70 2.31 6.73
C THR A 227 11.21 0.88 6.45
N GLU A 228 10.12 0.73 5.69
CA GLU A 228 9.61 -0.57 5.23
C GLU A 228 10.59 -1.29 4.30
N ASP A 229 11.36 -0.55 3.51
CA ASP A 229 12.32 -1.10 2.54
C ASP A 229 13.47 -1.81 3.23
N MET A 230 13.85 -1.36 4.43
CA MET A 230 14.90 -2.00 5.23
C MET A 230 14.57 -3.42 5.69
N GLU A 231 13.31 -3.84 5.58
CA GLU A 231 12.90 -5.23 5.81
C GLU A 231 13.23 -6.16 4.63
N ALA A 232 13.44 -5.63 3.40
CA ALA A 232 13.88 -6.43 2.26
C ALA A 232 15.26 -7.11 2.49
N PRO A 233 16.33 -6.40 2.89
CA PRO A 233 17.60 -7.05 3.22
C PRO A 233 17.51 -7.95 4.46
N ARG A 234 16.64 -7.65 5.44
CA ARG A 234 16.40 -8.52 6.62
C ARG A 234 15.77 -9.85 6.24
N SER A 235 14.89 -9.85 5.23
CA SER A 235 14.25 -11.05 4.66
C SER A 235 15.09 -11.73 3.57
N GLY A 236 16.35 -11.31 3.39
CA GLY A 236 17.28 -11.93 2.44
C GLY A 236 17.04 -11.56 0.97
N LYS A 237 16.19 -10.57 0.68
CA LYS A 237 15.94 -10.08 -0.68
C LYS A 237 17.07 -9.13 -1.12
N SER A 238 17.46 -9.21 -2.40
CA SER A 238 18.47 -8.32 -2.99
C SER A 238 17.86 -7.06 -3.61
N ILE A 239 16.56 -7.05 -3.94
CA ILE A 239 15.91 -5.92 -4.62
C ILE A 239 14.68 -5.40 -3.83
N SER A 240 14.84 -4.18 -3.31
CA SER A 240 13.85 -3.13 -3.06
C SER A 240 13.08 -2.63 -4.27
N ILE A 241 11.74 -2.68 -4.38
CA ILE A 241 11.02 -2.03 -5.48
C ILE A 241 9.81 -1.23 -4.96
N ALA A 242 9.69 0.03 -5.40
CA ALA A 242 8.53 0.86 -5.15
C ALA A 242 8.13 1.70 -6.37
N LEU A 243 6.82 1.93 -6.51
CA LEU A 243 6.28 2.90 -7.46
C LEU A 243 6.00 4.21 -6.72
N ALA A 244 6.68 5.28 -7.13
CA ALA A 244 6.44 6.61 -6.62
C ALA A 244 5.54 7.40 -7.57
N THR A 245 4.39 7.84 -7.06
CA THR A 245 3.41 8.63 -7.81
C THR A 245 3.12 9.98 -7.15
N PRO A 246 4.13 10.87 -7.01
CA PRO A 246 3.95 12.13 -6.30
C PRO A 246 3.01 13.08 -7.03
N TRP A 247 2.37 13.94 -6.23
CA TRP A 247 1.59 15.06 -6.73
C TRP A 247 2.43 16.32 -6.66
N PHE A 248 2.48 17.02 -7.78
CA PHE A 248 3.00 18.37 -7.82
C PHE A 248 1.95 19.26 -8.46
N GLY A 249 1.76 20.42 -7.87
CA GLY A 249 0.70 21.32 -8.28
C GLY A 249 0.01 21.93 -7.09
N ARG A 250 -1.22 22.38 -7.32
CA ARG A 250 -1.86 23.40 -6.50
C ARG A 250 -1.90 23.03 -5.02
N THR A 251 -1.76 24.04 -4.17
CA THR A 251 -1.84 23.87 -2.71
C THR A 251 -3.18 23.25 -2.32
N TRP A 252 -3.18 22.37 -1.32
CA TRP A 252 -4.36 21.64 -0.84
C TRP A 252 -5.62 22.52 -0.68
N GLY A 253 -5.45 23.81 -0.30
CA GLY A 253 -6.53 24.77 -0.12
C GLY A 253 -7.19 25.30 -1.39
N SER A 254 -6.71 24.90 -2.57
CA SER A 254 -7.23 25.32 -3.89
C SER A 254 -8.01 24.22 -4.62
N ILE A 255 -8.17 23.06 -3.98
CA ILE A 255 -9.00 21.95 -4.47
C ILE A 255 -10.35 22.08 -3.79
N HIS A 256 -11.41 22.25 -4.59
CA HIS A 256 -12.75 22.28 -4.05
C HIS A 256 -13.06 20.92 -3.41
N PRO A 257 -13.61 20.89 -2.18
CA PRO A 257 -14.08 19.66 -1.58
C PRO A 257 -15.07 18.97 -2.51
N VAL A 258 -15.16 17.64 -2.42
CA VAL A 258 -16.14 16.79 -3.13
C VAL A 258 -17.61 17.25 -2.90
N THR A 259 -17.84 18.13 -1.92
CA THR A 259 -19.11 18.81 -1.65
C THR A 259 -18.99 20.32 -1.89
N ASP A 260 -19.68 20.84 -2.90
CA ASP A 260 -20.03 22.26 -2.99
C ASP A 260 -21.49 22.51 -2.55
N ALA A 261 -21.78 23.76 -2.21
CA ALA A 261 -23.10 24.21 -1.74
C ALA A 261 -24.16 24.30 -2.85
N THR A 262 -23.89 23.80 -4.07
CA THR A 262 -24.74 23.93 -5.25
C THR A 262 -25.21 22.60 -5.86
N GLY A 263 -24.86 21.45 -5.27
CA GLY A 263 -25.57 20.19 -5.48
C GLY A 263 -25.12 19.32 -6.66
N ALA A 264 -24.00 19.64 -7.33
CA ALA A 264 -23.38 18.73 -8.29
C ALA A 264 -22.19 18.00 -7.64
N GLN A 265 -22.38 16.72 -7.26
CA GLN A 265 -21.34 15.91 -6.65
C GLN A 265 -20.37 15.38 -7.73
N PHE A 266 -19.15 15.90 -7.77
CA PHE A 266 -18.06 15.20 -8.46
C PHE A 266 -17.63 14.01 -7.60
N THR A 267 -17.63 12.81 -8.15
CA THR A 267 -17.04 11.63 -7.49
C THR A 267 -15.55 11.90 -7.18
N ALA A 268 -15.01 11.26 -6.14
CA ALA A 268 -13.57 11.35 -5.83
C ALA A 268 -12.73 11.11 -7.10
N ARG A 269 -13.11 10.12 -7.90
CA ARG A 269 -12.47 9.79 -9.19
C ARG A 269 -12.44 10.98 -10.17
N GLN A 270 -13.52 11.75 -10.26
CA GLN A 270 -13.60 12.93 -11.14
C GLN A 270 -12.70 14.06 -10.65
N VAL A 271 -12.63 14.29 -9.33
CA VAL A 271 -11.69 15.24 -8.73
C VAL A 271 -10.24 14.80 -8.98
N TRP A 272 -9.95 13.52 -8.77
CA TRP A 272 -8.64 12.91 -9.01
C TRP A 272 -8.17 13.05 -10.46
N SER A 273 -9.04 12.74 -11.42
CA SER A 273 -8.69 12.79 -12.84
C SER A 273 -8.50 14.19 -13.41
N SER A 274 -9.09 15.22 -12.77
CA SER A 274 -9.13 16.59 -13.30
C SER A 274 -8.22 17.58 -12.58
N ALA A 275 -7.99 17.40 -11.27
CA ALA A 275 -7.30 18.40 -10.44
C ALA A 275 -5.93 17.94 -9.91
N CYS A 276 -5.63 16.64 -9.92
CA CYS A 276 -4.46 16.07 -9.23
C CYS A 276 -3.61 15.14 -10.11
N PRO A 277 -3.17 15.56 -11.31
CA PRO A 277 -2.33 14.72 -12.15
C PRO A 277 -1.04 14.32 -11.43
N ARG A 278 -0.77 13.01 -11.36
CA ARG A 278 0.43 12.43 -10.76
C ARG A 278 1.57 12.38 -11.76
N LEU A 279 2.78 12.46 -11.23
CA LEU A 279 3.98 12.06 -11.97
C LEU A 279 4.36 10.64 -11.59
N GLY A 280 5.06 9.94 -12.47
CA GLY A 280 5.52 8.57 -12.21
C GLY A 280 7.01 8.51 -12.09
N PHE A 281 7.49 7.84 -11.04
CA PHE A 281 8.87 7.42 -10.85
C PHE A 281 8.84 5.98 -10.34
N ALA A 282 9.88 5.21 -10.62
CA ALA A 282 10.09 3.97 -9.91
C ALA A 282 11.40 4.03 -9.15
N ILE A 283 11.40 3.46 -7.96
CA ILE A 283 12.55 3.45 -7.06
C ILE A 283 12.91 1.98 -6.85
N ALA A 284 14.17 1.63 -7.03
CA ALA A 284 14.68 0.34 -6.62
C ALA A 284 15.93 0.50 -5.75
N LEU A 285 15.98 -0.23 -4.64
CA LEU A 285 17.19 -0.39 -3.81
C LEU A 285 17.76 -1.77 -4.10
N HIS A 286 18.99 -1.81 -4.61
CA HIS A 286 19.64 -3.06 -5.01
C HIS A 286 20.85 -3.34 -4.13
N LYS A 287 20.92 -4.52 -3.53
CA LYS A 287 22.09 -4.97 -2.79
C LYS A 287 23.24 -5.21 -3.77
N HIS A 288 24.32 -4.45 -3.64
CA HIS A 288 25.45 -4.48 -4.54
C HIS A 288 26.78 -4.54 -3.77
N ASP A 289 27.57 -5.60 -3.99
CA ASP A 289 28.89 -5.86 -3.38
C ASP A 289 28.97 -5.58 -1.86
N ASN A 290 29.30 -4.32 -1.53
CA ASN A 290 29.62 -3.80 -0.20
C ASN A 290 28.61 -2.73 0.29
N GLY A 291 27.43 -2.65 -0.32
CA GLY A 291 26.43 -1.66 0.05
C GLY A 291 25.13 -1.80 -0.74
N VAL A 292 24.49 -0.65 -0.96
CA VAL A 292 23.22 -0.53 -1.67
C VAL A 292 23.39 0.42 -2.84
N GLU A 293 22.88 0.04 -3.99
CA GLU A 293 22.71 0.86 -5.17
C GLU A 293 21.26 1.38 -5.23
N LEU A 294 21.09 2.69 -5.41
CA LEU A 294 19.78 3.32 -5.58
C LEU A 294 19.53 3.55 -7.07
N ILE A 295 18.43 3.03 -7.59
CA ILE A 295 18.00 3.23 -8.97
C ILE A 295 16.71 4.05 -8.95
N ILE A 296 16.74 5.21 -9.61
CA ILE A 296 15.57 6.07 -9.80
C ILE A 296 15.23 6.07 -11.28
N PHE A 297 14.20 5.32 -11.65
CA PHE A 297 13.63 5.38 -12.97
C PHE A 297 12.76 6.63 -13.11
N ASP A 298 13.12 7.50 -14.03
CA ASP A 298 12.56 8.84 -14.20
C ASP A 298 12.18 9.12 -15.66
N PRO A 299 10.90 8.95 -16.01
CA PRO A 299 10.42 9.21 -17.36
C PRO A 299 10.67 10.66 -17.85
N ILE A 300 10.70 11.66 -16.97
CA ILE A 300 10.88 13.07 -17.37
C ILE A 300 12.30 13.28 -17.95
N ALA A 301 13.28 12.47 -17.51
CA ALA A 301 14.66 12.59 -17.98
C ALA A 301 14.85 12.11 -19.44
N ARG A 302 14.01 11.18 -19.92
CA ARG A 302 14.20 10.51 -21.22
C ARG A 302 13.07 10.69 -22.23
N TYR A 303 11.87 11.06 -21.79
CA TYR A 303 10.70 11.16 -22.67
C TYR A 303 10.26 12.60 -22.88
N THR A 304 10.43 13.09 -24.11
CA THR A 304 10.12 14.48 -24.48
C THR A 304 8.65 14.83 -24.21
N HIS A 305 7.69 13.97 -24.56
CA HIS A 305 6.28 14.26 -24.33
C HIS A 305 5.91 14.37 -22.85
N ILE A 306 6.64 13.68 -21.97
CA ILE A 306 6.49 13.81 -20.51
C ILE A 306 7.12 15.11 -20.02
N LYS A 307 8.35 15.41 -20.46
CA LYS A 307 9.05 16.64 -20.11
C LYS A 307 8.28 17.89 -20.55
N GLU A 308 7.59 17.81 -21.68
CA GLU A 308 6.80 18.91 -22.24
C GLU A 308 5.40 19.02 -21.63
N ASP A 309 4.97 18.10 -20.75
CA ASP A 309 3.69 18.18 -20.04
C ASP A 309 3.63 19.50 -19.23
N PRO A 310 2.56 20.31 -19.37
CA PRO A 310 2.43 21.59 -18.67
C PRO A 310 2.55 21.48 -17.14
N VAL A 311 2.07 20.37 -16.57
CA VAL A 311 2.17 20.12 -15.12
C VAL A 311 3.63 19.92 -14.72
N VAL A 312 4.39 19.17 -15.51
CA VAL A 312 5.83 18.97 -15.27
C VAL A 312 6.58 20.29 -15.33
N LYS A 313 6.35 21.08 -16.40
CA LYS A 313 6.98 22.38 -16.58
C LYS A 313 6.66 23.36 -15.45
N ALA A 314 5.42 23.39 -14.97
CA ALA A 314 5.00 24.27 -13.89
C ALA A 314 5.62 23.90 -12.53
N ASN A 315 6.12 22.67 -12.35
CA ASN A 315 6.55 22.14 -11.07
C ASN A 315 8.01 21.65 -11.03
N LEU A 316 8.85 22.05 -11.99
CA LEU A 316 10.23 21.56 -12.11
C LEU A 316 11.05 21.65 -10.81
N SER A 317 10.93 22.75 -10.06
CA SER A 317 11.65 22.93 -8.80
C SER A 317 11.22 21.92 -7.72
N SER A 318 9.92 21.67 -7.59
CA SER A 318 9.38 20.70 -6.63
C SER A 318 9.73 19.27 -7.03
N ILE A 319 9.70 18.98 -8.33
CA ILE A 319 10.11 17.68 -8.89
C ILE A 319 11.60 17.44 -8.60
N PHE A 320 12.45 18.44 -8.81
CA PHE A 320 13.87 18.36 -8.49
C PHE A 320 14.11 18.11 -7.00
N ALA A 321 13.41 18.85 -6.12
CA ALA A 321 13.50 18.65 -4.67
C ALA A 321 13.04 17.25 -4.23
N PHE A 322 12.00 16.71 -4.87
CA PHE A 322 11.52 15.35 -4.62
C PHE A 322 12.59 14.30 -4.97
N ARG A 323 13.19 14.42 -6.16
CA ARG A 323 14.28 13.52 -6.60
C ARG A 323 15.45 13.55 -5.63
N GLN A 324 15.86 14.75 -5.24
CA GLN A 324 16.96 14.93 -4.29
C GLN A 324 16.63 14.28 -2.94
N SER A 325 15.39 14.43 -2.46
CA SER A 325 14.96 13.84 -1.19
C SER A 325 14.94 12.31 -1.23
N ILE A 326 14.64 11.67 -2.37
CA ILE A 326 14.78 10.21 -2.52
C ILE A 326 16.21 9.78 -2.16
N ARG A 327 17.21 10.42 -2.76
CA ARG A 327 18.62 10.13 -2.49
C ARG A 327 18.98 10.43 -1.03
N ASP A 328 18.71 11.65 -0.58
CA ASP A 328 19.15 12.13 0.73
C ASP A 328 18.56 11.28 1.86
N ASN A 329 17.26 10.97 1.79
CA ASN A 329 16.60 10.13 2.79
C ASN A 329 17.07 8.67 2.70
N THR A 330 17.36 8.15 1.50
CA THR A 330 17.92 6.80 1.34
C THR A 330 19.27 6.69 2.03
N ASP A 331 20.16 7.66 1.80
CA ASP A 331 21.48 7.72 2.42
C ASP A 331 21.41 7.86 3.95
N GLU A 332 20.49 8.69 4.46
CA GLU A 332 20.24 8.82 5.90
C GLU A 332 19.78 7.49 6.53
N VAL A 333 18.81 6.81 5.93
CA VAL A 333 18.29 5.53 6.44
C VAL A 333 19.36 4.44 6.38
N LEU A 334 20.15 4.37 5.30
CA LEU A 334 21.25 3.40 5.19
C LEU A 334 22.33 3.64 6.26
N ARG A 335 22.69 4.90 6.55
CA ARG A 335 23.63 5.22 7.63
C ARG A 335 23.13 4.76 9.00
N ALA A 336 21.83 4.89 9.27
CA ALA A 336 21.24 4.46 10.54
C ALA A 336 21.42 2.95 10.79
N VAL A 337 21.44 2.14 9.73
CA VAL A 337 21.67 0.69 9.81
C VAL A 337 23.12 0.28 9.50
N ARG A 338 24.05 1.24 9.46
CA ARG A 338 25.47 1.05 9.10
C ARG A 338 25.69 0.42 7.71
N ALA A 339 24.72 0.60 6.81
CA ALA A 339 24.88 0.32 5.39
C ALA A 339 25.40 1.57 4.67
N ARG A 340 25.85 1.40 3.42
CA ARG A 340 26.38 2.49 2.59
C ARG A 340 25.66 2.54 1.25
N LEU A 341 25.21 3.74 0.87
CA LEU A 341 24.86 4.03 -0.51
C LEU A 341 26.13 4.06 -1.35
N THR A 342 26.29 3.12 -2.27
CA THR A 342 27.53 2.98 -3.06
C THR A 342 27.41 3.57 -4.45
N ARG A 343 26.21 3.52 -5.03
CA ARG A 343 25.93 3.97 -6.39
C ARG A 343 24.52 4.52 -6.47
N VAL A 344 24.32 5.51 -7.34
CA VAL A 344 23.02 6.07 -7.65
C VAL A 344 22.88 6.13 -9.16
N TRP A 345 21.84 5.51 -9.71
CA TRP A 345 21.47 5.57 -11.11
C TRP A 345 20.18 6.37 -11.27
N TYR A 346 20.15 7.20 -12.29
CA TYR A 346 19.04 8.09 -12.54
C TYR A 346 18.66 8.12 -14.03
N GLY A 347 17.37 8.15 -14.33
CA GLY A 347 16.84 8.23 -15.69
C GLY A 347 16.22 6.92 -16.14
N GLY A 348 16.74 6.32 -17.19
CA GLY A 348 16.22 5.06 -17.73
C GLY A 348 15.24 5.25 -18.89
N LYS A 349 15.33 4.36 -19.87
CA LYS A 349 14.39 4.23 -20.98
C LYS A 349 13.91 2.79 -21.08
N MET A 350 12.65 2.63 -21.44
CA MET A 350 12.06 1.37 -21.86
C MET A 350 12.68 0.88 -23.17
N GLY A 351 12.81 -0.43 -23.32
CA GLY A 351 13.24 -1.05 -24.59
C GLY A 351 12.16 -1.08 -25.66
N MET A 352 10.94 -0.67 -25.33
CA MET A 352 9.77 -0.63 -26.22
C MET A 352 9.31 0.81 -26.46
N ASP A 353 8.61 1.03 -27.58
CA ASP A 353 7.92 2.30 -27.81
C ASP A 353 6.83 2.50 -26.76
N VAL A 354 6.82 3.66 -26.13
CA VAL A 354 5.87 4.04 -25.09
C VAL A 354 4.78 4.98 -25.61
N GLY A 355 4.86 5.43 -26.87
CA GLY A 355 3.83 6.21 -27.55
C GLY A 355 3.27 7.37 -26.72
N GLY A 356 1.95 7.48 -26.66
CA GLY A 356 1.23 8.50 -25.87
C GLY A 356 1.06 8.19 -24.39
N SER A 357 1.77 7.18 -23.85
CA SER A 357 1.66 6.81 -22.42
C SER A 357 2.18 7.92 -21.52
N ASP A 358 1.52 8.15 -20.39
CA ASP A 358 1.99 9.11 -19.39
C ASP A 358 3.10 8.55 -18.48
N GLY A 359 3.71 9.41 -17.66
CA GLY A 359 4.84 9.04 -16.82
C GLY A 359 4.52 7.98 -15.77
N VAL A 360 3.28 7.92 -15.25
CA VAL A 360 2.86 6.89 -14.30
C VAL A 360 2.74 5.55 -15.00
N GLN A 361 2.19 5.52 -16.23
CA GLN A 361 2.10 4.28 -17.01
C GLN A 361 3.49 3.73 -17.33
N ILE A 362 4.41 4.59 -17.79
CA ILE A 362 5.78 4.19 -18.14
C ILE A 362 6.53 3.67 -16.90
N ALA A 363 6.42 4.36 -15.75
CA ALA A 363 7.05 3.90 -14.51
C ALA A 363 6.43 2.58 -13.99
N SER A 364 5.11 2.43 -14.09
CA SER A 364 4.41 1.19 -13.70
C SER A 364 4.83 0.01 -14.56
N GLU A 365 5.02 0.24 -15.86
CA GLU A 365 5.52 -0.78 -16.80
C GLU A 365 6.97 -1.15 -16.50
N TRP A 366 7.82 -0.18 -16.14
CA TRP A 366 9.19 -0.48 -15.70
C TRP A 366 9.22 -1.36 -14.44
N VAL A 367 8.38 -1.03 -13.43
CA VAL A 367 8.20 -1.87 -12.23
C VAL A 367 7.74 -3.28 -12.60
N ARG A 368 6.77 -3.39 -13.51
CA ARG A 368 6.28 -4.68 -14.01
C ARG A 368 7.40 -5.51 -14.62
N GLN A 369 8.19 -4.93 -15.52
CA GLN A 369 9.31 -5.62 -16.17
C GLN A 369 10.38 -6.04 -15.17
N LEU A 370 10.68 -5.20 -14.17
CA LEU A 370 11.65 -5.53 -13.13
C LEU A 370 11.15 -6.70 -12.26
N VAL A 371 9.89 -6.68 -11.83
CA VAL A 371 9.29 -7.77 -11.04
C VAL A 371 9.25 -9.08 -11.82
N VAL A 372 8.84 -9.03 -13.10
CA VAL A 372 8.81 -10.22 -13.96
C VAL A 372 10.23 -10.77 -14.15
N GLY A 373 11.18 -9.93 -14.54
CA GLY A 373 12.57 -10.34 -14.76
C GLY A 373 13.26 -10.88 -13.51
N ALA A 374 12.97 -10.31 -12.33
CA ALA A 374 13.51 -10.79 -11.05
C ALA A 374 12.79 -12.04 -10.52
N SER A 375 11.72 -12.49 -11.18
CA SER A 375 10.97 -13.71 -10.82
C SER A 375 11.39 -14.94 -11.63
N ASP A 376 12.13 -14.74 -12.73
CA ASP A 376 12.61 -15.81 -13.60
C ASP A 376 13.98 -16.34 -13.14
N GLU A 377 14.03 -17.65 -12.84
CA GLU A 377 15.25 -18.47 -12.60
C GLU A 377 16.36 -17.89 -11.69
N GLY A 378 16.02 -17.00 -10.74
CA GLY A 378 16.98 -16.50 -9.75
C GLY A 378 18.08 -15.60 -10.32
N GLN A 379 17.91 -15.10 -11.56
CA GLN A 379 18.79 -14.07 -12.09
C GLN A 379 18.42 -12.73 -11.48
N ASP A 380 19.44 -12.00 -11.03
CA ASP A 380 19.28 -10.63 -10.55
C ASP A 380 19.34 -9.69 -11.78
N PRO A 381 18.20 -9.12 -12.22
CA PRO A 381 18.15 -8.30 -13.43
C PRO A 381 18.90 -6.97 -13.30
N LEU A 382 19.29 -6.58 -12.09
CA LEU A 382 20.01 -5.34 -11.82
C LEU A 382 21.52 -5.56 -11.67
N ASN A 383 21.97 -6.82 -11.60
CA ASN A 383 23.39 -7.16 -11.59
C ASN A 383 23.99 -7.08 -13.01
N VAL A 384 24.14 -5.85 -13.51
CA VAL A 384 24.63 -5.55 -14.85
C VAL A 384 25.79 -4.56 -14.81
N SER A 385 26.59 -4.52 -15.88
CA SER A 385 27.71 -3.58 -16.00
C SER A 385 27.25 -2.13 -16.19
N ASP A 386 28.09 -1.16 -15.80
CA ASP A 386 27.86 0.28 -16.02
C ASP A 386 27.53 0.62 -17.49
N ASN A 387 28.06 -0.15 -18.45
CA ASN A 387 27.75 0.00 -19.88
C ASN A 387 26.30 -0.36 -20.19
N VAL A 388 25.78 -1.44 -19.59
CA VAL A 388 24.38 -1.86 -19.75
C VAL A 388 23.45 -0.84 -19.13
N TRP A 389 23.76 -0.34 -17.93
CA TRP A 389 23.03 0.77 -17.30
C TRP A 389 22.93 2.00 -18.22
N THR A 390 24.06 2.38 -18.82
CA THR A 390 24.11 3.50 -19.78
C THR A 390 23.28 3.22 -21.04
N GLN A 391 23.33 1.99 -21.57
CA GLN A 391 22.50 1.57 -22.71
C GLN A 391 21.01 1.60 -22.40
N TRP A 392 20.63 1.26 -21.16
CA TRP A 392 19.28 1.41 -20.62
C TRP A 392 18.92 2.88 -20.32
N GLY A 393 19.80 3.83 -20.63
CA GLY A 393 19.54 5.25 -20.48
C GLY A 393 19.65 5.74 -19.05
N PHE A 394 20.32 5.02 -18.15
CA PHE A 394 20.63 5.52 -16.82
C PHE A 394 21.95 6.28 -16.81
N GLU A 395 22.01 7.32 -16.00
CA GLU A 395 23.20 8.11 -15.71
C GLU A 395 23.64 7.87 -14.27
N LYS A 396 24.95 7.68 -14.08
CA LYS A 396 25.54 7.50 -12.75
C LYS A 396 25.67 8.86 -12.07
N VAL A 397 25.06 9.00 -10.91
CA VAL A 397 25.13 10.21 -10.08
C VAL A 397 26.24 10.05 -9.04
N GLN A 398 27.08 11.07 -8.86
CA GLN A 398 28.13 11.06 -7.85
C GLN A 398 27.50 11.06 -6.44
N VAL A 399 27.86 10.04 -5.65
CA VAL A 399 27.38 9.80 -4.28
C VAL A 399 28.14 10.65 -3.28
#